data_AF-A0A925VC30-F1
#
_entry.id   AF-A0A925VC30-F1
#
_cell.length_a   1.000
_cell.length_b   1.000
_cell.length_c   1.000
_cell.angle_alpha   90.00
_cell.angle_beta   90.00
_cell.angle_gamma   90.00
#
_symmetry.space_group_name_H-M   'P 1'
#
loop_
_entity.id
_entity.type
_entity.pdbx_description
1 polymer ?
#
loop_
_entity_poly.entity_id
_entity_poly.type
_entity_poly.pdbx_seq_one_letter_code
_entity_poly.pdbx_strand_id
1 'polypeptide(L)'
;MRRVALAVLIVACGDDELGAGSTEGTSGEAEASPTEGAATTTTVGSTDADASSSSGDPGEDTGDDGAADPICGNGMRERGEACDLGPRNADDGECTLACALPGCPDGSVQPGEACDDGNLIDHDGCTNACTLPTCGDGVLQDGEDCDDGNRATDDDCTVCEEAYCGDGFVHANEACDDGNDLDEDDCLSDCNVASCGDGVVHTGVEDCDGDALGEQTCRGRGLPDGELACTAECSLDTSMCCAGEPDC
;
A
#
# COMPACT_ATOMS: atom_id res chain seq x y z
N MET A 1 43.80 33.33 33.43
CA MET A 1 42.37 33.22 33.79
C MET A 1 41.63 34.43 33.21
N ARG A 2 41.04 34.29 32.03
CA ARG A 2 40.16 35.31 31.44
C ARG A 2 39.08 34.54 30.67
N ARG A 3 37.91 34.40 31.30
CA ARG A 3 36.72 33.79 30.70
C ARG A 3 36.13 34.83 29.75
N VAL A 4 36.18 34.58 28.45
CA VAL A 4 35.38 35.31 27.45
C VAL A 4 34.17 34.42 27.20
N ALA A 5 33.02 34.83 27.76
CA ALA A 5 31.73 34.24 27.42
C ALA A 5 31.33 34.81 26.05
N LEU A 6 31.37 33.97 25.01
CA LEU A 6 30.83 34.30 23.71
C LEU A 6 29.37 33.81 23.69
N ALA A 7 28.44 34.74 23.84
CA ALA A 7 27.02 34.50 23.69
C ALA A 7 26.72 34.21 22.22
N VAL A 8 26.30 32.98 21.92
CA VAL A 8 25.75 32.61 20.61
C VAL A 8 24.32 33.11 20.57
N LEU A 9 24.06 34.10 19.72
CA LEU A 9 22.74 34.63 19.42
C LEU A 9 22.05 33.64 18.48
N ILE A 10 21.08 32.89 18.99
CA ILE A 10 20.19 32.05 18.17
C ILE A 10 19.22 32.98 17.47
N VAL A 11 19.36 33.12 16.15
CA VAL A 11 18.32 33.71 15.29
C VAL A 11 17.30 32.61 15.04
N ALA A 12 16.13 32.75 15.66
CA ALA A 12 14.94 31.99 15.30
C ALA A 12 14.30 32.65 14.06
N CYS A 13 14.07 31.89 13.00
CA CYS A 13 13.09 32.23 11.98
C CYS A 13 11.72 31.76 12.48
N GLY A 14 10.80 32.70 12.65
CA GLY A 14 9.39 32.44 12.93
C GLY A 14 8.54 32.82 11.71
N ASP A 15 7.70 31.86 11.31
CA ASP A 15 6.30 32.00 10.91
C ASP A 15 5.93 33.12 9.93
N ASP A 16 6.01 32.82 8.63
CA ASP A 16 5.29 33.55 7.57
C ASP A 16 4.12 32.69 7.06
N GLU A 17 2.93 33.02 7.56
CA GLU A 17 1.67 32.53 7.05
C GLU A 17 1.37 33.15 5.67
N LEU A 18 1.27 32.30 4.64
CA LEU A 18 0.70 32.62 3.33
C LEU A 18 -0.37 31.54 3.09
N GLY A 19 -1.66 31.82 3.08
CA GLY A 19 -2.33 32.89 2.36
C GLY A 19 -3.24 32.24 1.34
N ALA A 20 -4.41 31.76 1.80
CA ALA A 20 -5.43 31.13 0.98
C ALA A 20 -5.99 32.16 -0.04
N GLY A 21 -5.60 32.01 -1.30
CA GLY A 21 -6.20 32.70 -2.43
C GLY A 21 -7.43 31.95 -2.93
N SER A 22 -8.61 32.45 -2.61
CA SER A 22 -9.85 32.08 -3.29
C SER A 22 -9.83 32.63 -4.73
N THR A 23 -9.96 31.76 -5.73
CA THR A 23 -10.44 32.14 -7.07
C THR A 23 -11.62 31.27 -7.44
N GLU A 24 -12.74 31.95 -7.71
CA GLU A 24 -13.99 31.37 -8.20
C GLU A 24 -13.95 31.05 -9.70
N GLY A 25 -14.75 30.04 -10.07
CA GLY A 25 -15.28 29.78 -11.40
C GLY A 25 -14.71 28.52 -12.05
N THR A 26 -15.47 27.65 -12.72
CA THR A 26 -16.90 27.50 -12.99
C THR A 26 -17.04 26.18 -13.76
N SER A 27 -18.17 25.48 -13.58
CA SER A 27 -18.83 24.58 -14.53
C SER A 27 -18.08 23.36 -15.07
N GLY A 28 -18.55 22.18 -14.66
CA GLY A 28 -18.09 20.88 -15.12
C GLY A 28 -19.00 19.77 -14.61
N GLU A 29 -20.30 19.86 -14.89
CA GLU A 29 -21.28 18.81 -14.64
C GLU A 29 -20.91 17.56 -15.45
N ALA A 30 -20.42 16.52 -14.75
CA ALA A 30 -20.29 15.17 -15.30
C ALA A 30 -21.49 14.33 -14.86
N GLU A 31 -22.23 13.89 -15.87
CA GLU A 31 -23.48 13.14 -15.80
C GLU A 31 -23.25 11.75 -15.20
N ALA A 32 -23.91 11.46 -14.07
CA ALA A 32 -24.03 10.10 -13.54
C ALA A 32 -25.16 9.37 -14.27
N SER A 33 -24.79 8.25 -14.91
CA SER A 33 -25.69 7.34 -15.60
C SER A 33 -26.30 6.32 -14.62
N PRO A 34 -27.64 6.15 -14.55
CA PRO A 34 -28.25 5.00 -13.89
C PRO A 34 -28.76 4.00 -14.95
N THR A 35 -28.15 2.83 -14.99
CA THR A 35 -28.76 1.55 -15.42
C THR A 35 -29.13 0.83 -14.14
N GLU A 36 -30.39 0.50 -13.86
CA GLU A 36 -31.14 -0.67 -14.33
C GLU A 36 -32.64 -0.33 -14.08
N GLY A 37 -33.61 -0.66 -14.92
CA GLY A 37 -34.01 -2.04 -15.21
C GLY A 37 -35.40 -2.28 -14.58
N ALA A 38 -36.40 -2.44 -15.43
CA ALA A 38 -37.82 -2.29 -15.13
C ALA A 38 -38.40 -3.24 -14.06
N ALA A 39 -39.22 -2.68 -13.18
CA ALA A 39 -40.17 -3.41 -12.35
C ALA A 39 -41.19 -4.15 -13.23
N THR A 40 -41.23 -5.48 -13.11
CA THR A 40 -42.37 -6.30 -13.58
C THR A 40 -43.14 -6.82 -12.37
N THR A 41 -44.28 -6.18 -12.16
CA THR A 41 -45.31 -6.54 -11.20
C THR A 41 -45.98 -7.85 -11.65
N THR A 42 -45.73 -8.96 -10.94
CA THR A 42 -46.57 -10.16 -11.05
C THR A 42 -47.30 -10.37 -9.74
N THR A 43 -48.59 -10.06 -9.78
CA THR A 43 -49.58 -10.36 -8.76
C THR A 43 -49.97 -11.85 -8.81
N VAL A 44 -49.64 -12.59 -7.76
CA VAL A 44 -50.37 -13.79 -7.29
C VAL A 44 -50.29 -13.70 -5.76
N GLY A 45 -51.38 -13.50 -5.02
CA GLY A 45 -52.49 -14.43 -4.89
C GLY A 45 -52.43 -14.98 -3.47
N SER A 46 -52.95 -14.20 -2.51
CA SER A 46 -53.15 -14.63 -1.13
C SER A 46 -54.10 -15.82 -1.08
N THR A 47 -53.66 -16.92 -0.49
CA THR A 47 -54.55 -17.93 0.09
C THR A 47 -54.00 -18.30 1.46
N ASP A 48 -54.79 -17.93 2.48
CA ASP A 48 -54.69 -18.41 3.85
C ASP A 48 -54.79 -19.95 3.92
N ALA A 49 -54.00 -20.53 4.83
CA ALA A 49 -54.01 -21.90 5.40
C ALA A 49 -52.54 -22.35 5.56
N ASP A 50 -51.99 -22.72 6.70
CA ASP A 50 -52.58 -23.33 7.88
C ASP A 50 -51.78 -22.95 9.13
N ALA A 51 -52.52 -22.66 10.19
CA ALA A 51 -52.02 -22.76 11.55
C ALA A 51 -51.72 -24.23 11.86
N SER A 52 -50.45 -24.57 12.07
CA SER A 52 -50.10 -25.74 12.89
C SER A 52 -49.76 -25.28 14.28
N SER A 53 -50.82 -25.28 15.09
CA SER A 53 -50.77 -25.41 16.53
C SER A 53 -49.89 -26.61 16.89
N SER A 54 -48.70 -26.38 17.44
CA SER A 54 -48.06 -27.40 18.26
C SER A 54 -48.81 -27.41 19.59
N SER A 55 -49.74 -28.35 19.66
CA SER A 55 -50.42 -28.81 20.87
C SER A 55 -49.46 -28.88 22.06
N GLY A 56 -49.86 -28.27 23.16
CA GLY A 56 -49.22 -28.46 24.46
C GLY A 56 -49.23 -29.93 24.82
N ASP A 57 -48.05 -30.43 25.17
CA ASP A 57 -47.87 -31.73 25.78
C ASP A 57 -47.75 -31.54 27.31
N PRO A 58 -48.68 -32.07 28.12
CA PRO A 58 -48.56 -32.03 29.56
C PRO A 58 -47.75 -33.25 30.03
N GLY A 59 -46.44 -33.05 30.15
CA GLY A 59 -45.60 -33.77 31.11
C GLY A 59 -44.95 -35.05 30.60
N GLU A 60 -43.65 -34.94 30.30
CA GLU A 60 -42.68 -35.92 30.78
C GLU A 60 -41.57 -35.19 31.55
N ASP A 61 -41.83 -35.12 32.84
CA ASP A 61 -40.94 -34.74 33.93
C ASP A 61 -39.82 -35.80 34.03
N THR A 62 -38.78 -35.69 33.19
CA THR A 62 -37.52 -36.35 33.48
C THR A 62 -36.77 -35.44 34.44
N GLY A 63 -36.88 -35.76 35.73
CA GLY A 63 -36.23 -35.05 36.81
C GLY A 63 -34.77 -34.73 36.48
N ASP A 64 -34.48 -33.44 36.44
CA ASP A 64 -33.14 -32.91 36.64
C ASP A 64 -33.20 -32.03 37.89
N ASP A 65 -32.34 -32.35 38.84
CA ASP A 65 -32.37 -31.88 40.20
C ASP A 65 -32.07 -30.38 40.30
N GLY A 66 -33.08 -29.53 40.13
CA GLY A 66 -33.18 -28.22 40.79
C GLY A 66 -32.02 -27.25 40.58
N ALA A 67 -31.37 -27.26 39.42
CA ALA A 67 -30.62 -26.10 38.94
C ALA A 67 -31.62 -25.19 38.22
N ALA A 68 -31.78 -23.96 38.67
CA ALA A 68 -32.45 -22.95 37.86
C ALA A 68 -31.77 -22.91 36.49
N ASP A 69 -32.53 -22.84 35.39
CA ASP A 69 -31.97 -22.54 34.08
C ASP A 69 -31.07 -21.30 34.24
N PRO A 70 -29.79 -21.34 33.82
CA PRO A 70 -28.88 -20.23 34.00
C PRO A 70 -29.49 -18.97 33.36
N ILE A 71 -29.69 -17.93 34.17
CA ILE A 71 -30.41 -16.72 33.73
C ILE A 71 -29.37 -15.68 33.33
N CYS A 72 -29.14 -15.60 32.02
CA CYS A 72 -28.26 -14.58 31.48
C CYS A 72 -28.71 -13.16 31.85
N GLY A 73 -27.77 -12.36 32.35
CA GLY A 73 -27.96 -10.96 32.70
C GLY A 73 -28.38 -10.75 34.16
N ASN A 74 -28.16 -11.74 35.04
CA ASN A 74 -28.46 -11.63 36.47
C ASN A 74 -27.26 -11.15 37.31
N GLY A 75 -26.09 -10.96 36.69
CA GLY A 75 -24.84 -10.52 37.30
C GLY A 75 -24.04 -11.64 37.97
N MET A 76 -24.37 -12.91 37.71
CA MET A 76 -23.66 -14.08 38.21
C MET A 76 -23.31 -15.00 37.05
N ARG A 77 -22.02 -15.29 36.87
CA ARG A 77 -21.58 -16.22 35.83
C ARG A 77 -21.92 -17.67 36.22
N GLU A 78 -22.93 -18.24 35.57
CA GLU A 78 -23.44 -19.58 35.82
C GLU A 78 -22.93 -20.62 34.78
N ARG A 79 -23.30 -21.89 34.95
CA ARG A 79 -22.90 -22.97 34.03
C ARG A 79 -23.58 -22.77 32.68
N GLY A 80 -22.79 -22.51 31.64
CA GLY A 80 -23.29 -22.24 30.29
C GLY A 80 -23.05 -20.80 29.84
N GLU A 81 -22.63 -19.93 30.75
CA GLU A 81 -22.31 -18.53 30.46
C GLU A 81 -20.79 -18.31 30.36
N ALA A 82 -20.36 -17.69 29.27
CA ALA A 82 -18.97 -17.27 29.11
C ALA A 82 -18.67 -16.03 29.99
N CYS A 83 -19.69 -15.19 30.23
CA CYS A 83 -19.66 -13.96 30.99
C CYS A 83 -21.09 -13.63 31.51
N ASP A 84 -21.22 -12.79 32.53
CA ASP A 84 -22.51 -12.18 32.92
C ASP A 84 -22.22 -10.85 33.65
N LEU A 85 -22.44 -9.72 32.97
CA LEU A 85 -22.30 -8.38 33.51
C LEU A 85 -23.63 -7.79 33.98
N GLY A 86 -24.65 -8.63 34.11
CA GLY A 86 -25.98 -8.26 34.54
C GLY A 86 -26.64 -7.33 33.52
N PRO A 87 -27.27 -6.23 33.99
CA PRO A 87 -27.81 -5.18 33.13
C PRO A 87 -26.78 -4.45 32.26
N ARG A 88 -25.48 -4.76 32.39
CA ARG A 88 -24.41 -4.19 31.57
C ARG A 88 -24.04 -5.08 30.38
N ASN A 89 -24.70 -6.22 30.18
CA ASN A 89 -24.60 -6.95 28.92
C ASN A 89 -25.10 -6.06 27.78
N ALA A 90 -24.40 -6.12 26.65
CA ALA A 90 -24.73 -5.39 25.43
C ALA A 90 -24.16 -6.19 24.26
N ASP A 91 -24.83 -6.19 23.11
CA ASP A 91 -24.34 -6.93 21.94
C ASP A 91 -22.98 -6.40 21.47
N ASP A 92 -22.72 -5.09 21.63
CA ASP A 92 -21.45 -4.40 21.38
C ASP A 92 -20.55 -4.24 22.63
N GLY A 93 -20.75 -5.10 23.64
CA GLY A 93 -20.02 -5.05 24.90
C GLY A 93 -19.18 -6.29 25.19
N GLU A 94 -18.35 -6.21 26.24
CA GLU A 94 -17.51 -7.32 26.75
C GLU A 94 -18.30 -8.61 27.09
N CYS A 95 -19.63 -8.50 27.17
CA CYS A 95 -20.54 -9.62 27.31
C CYS A 95 -21.83 -9.35 26.54
N THR A 96 -22.10 -10.20 25.53
CA THR A 96 -23.30 -10.09 24.69
C THR A 96 -24.58 -10.35 25.49
N LEU A 97 -25.74 -9.99 24.93
CA LEU A 97 -27.04 -10.30 25.55
C LEU A 97 -27.33 -11.80 25.67
N ALA A 98 -26.51 -12.65 25.01
CA ALA A 98 -26.55 -14.10 25.12
C ALA A 98 -25.59 -14.68 26.17
N CYS A 99 -24.92 -13.83 26.97
CA CYS A 99 -23.90 -14.24 27.94
C CYS A 99 -22.74 -15.01 27.29
N ALA A 100 -22.49 -14.72 26.02
CA ALA A 100 -21.32 -15.11 25.27
C ALA A 100 -20.32 -13.95 25.27
N LEU A 101 -19.04 -14.29 25.25
CA LEU A 101 -18.02 -13.31 24.88
C LEU A 101 -18.26 -12.94 23.41
N PRO A 102 -18.19 -11.64 23.06
CA PRO A 102 -18.26 -11.23 21.67
C PRO A 102 -17.08 -11.85 20.90
N GLY A 103 -17.24 -12.01 19.59
CA GLY A 103 -16.26 -12.74 18.80
C GLY A 103 -16.21 -12.26 17.37
N CYS A 104 -15.02 -11.94 16.92
CA CYS A 104 -14.76 -11.61 15.53
C CYS A 104 -14.99 -12.82 14.59
N PRO A 105 -15.68 -12.67 13.45
CA PRO A 105 -16.50 -11.53 13.05
C PRO A 105 -17.96 -11.66 13.52
N ASP A 106 -18.54 -10.61 14.10
CA ASP A 106 -19.94 -10.56 14.55
C ASP A 106 -20.73 -9.32 14.07
N GLY A 107 -20.10 -8.42 13.33
CA GLY A 107 -20.70 -7.22 12.78
C GLY A 107 -20.71 -6.03 13.74
N SER A 108 -19.99 -6.12 14.87
CA SER A 108 -19.88 -5.04 15.84
C SER A 108 -18.45 -4.88 16.35
N VAL A 109 -17.92 -3.66 16.32
CA VAL A 109 -16.54 -3.39 16.79
C VAL A 109 -16.50 -3.33 18.31
N GLN A 110 -15.78 -4.27 18.92
CA GLN A 110 -15.67 -4.42 20.37
C GLN A 110 -14.40 -3.79 20.95
N PRO A 111 -14.32 -3.61 22.29
CA PRO A 111 -13.08 -3.22 22.94
C PRO A 111 -11.95 -4.24 22.69
N GLY A 112 -10.96 -3.85 21.87
CA GLY A 112 -9.80 -4.70 21.52
C GLY A 112 -9.75 -5.07 20.04
N GLU A 113 -10.83 -4.85 19.31
CA GLU A 113 -10.90 -4.99 17.85
C GLU A 113 -10.58 -3.65 17.19
N ALA A 114 -9.83 -3.67 16.09
CA ALA A 114 -9.54 -2.47 15.30
C ALA A 114 -10.62 -2.20 14.24
N CYS A 115 -11.33 -3.24 13.82
CA CYS A 115 -12.42 -3.24 12.85
C CYS A 115 -13.27 -4.52 13.04
N ASP A 116 -14.48 -4.56 12.46
CA ASP A 116 -15.32 -5.75 12.26
C ASP A 116 -16.33 -5.40 11.15
N ASP A 117 -16.32 -6.14 10.05
CA ASP A 117 -17.23 -5.95 8.90
C ASP A 117 -18.35 -7.02 8.82
N GLY A 118 -18.42 -7.89 9.82
CA GLY A 118 -19.44 -8.90 10.01
C GLY A 118 -19.41 -10.04 9.00
N ASN A 119 -18.32 -10.22 8.27
CA ASN A 119 -18.20 -11.28 7.28
C ASN A 119 -16.87 -12.03 7.39
N LEU A 120 -16.67 -13.06 6.55
CA LEU A 120 -15.50 -13.96 6.63
C LEU A 120 -14.46 -13.72 5.52
N ILE A 121 -14.50 -12.55 4.88
CA ILE A 121 -13.62 -12.13 3.81
C ILE A 121 -12.48 -11.34 4.45
N ASP A 122 -11.23 -11.63 4.07
CA ASP A 122 -10.05 -11.00 4.69
C ASP A 122 -9.54 -9.76 3.91
N HIS A 123 -10.13 -9.45 2.74
CA HIS A 123 -9.60 -8.49 1.76
C HIS A 123 -10.53 -7.30 1.48
N ASP A 124 -11.54 -7.07 2.33
CA ASP A 124 -12.52 -6.00 2.23
C ASP A 124 -12.36 -4.92 3.32
N GLY A 125 -11.14 -4.77 3.82
CA GLY A 125 -10.75 -3.69 4.73
C GLY A 125 -10.84 -4.03 6.21
N CYS A 126 -11.28 -5.25 6.56
CA CYS A 126 -11.06 -5.83 7.87
C CYS A 126 -10.65 -7.29 7.73
N THR A 127 -9.65 -7.72 8.50
CA THR A 127 -9.29 -9.14 8.55
C THR A 127 -10.26 -9.90 9.47
N ASN A 128 -10.40 -11.20 9.28
CA ASN A 128 -11.13 -12.14 10.13
C ASN A 128 -10.58 -12.23 11.57
N ALA A 129 -9.45 -11.60 11.84
CA ALA A 129 -8.88 -11.41 13.17
C ALA A 129 -9.27 -10.07 13.82
N CYS A 130 -10.14 -9.29 13.18
CA CYS A 130 -10.59 -7.96 13.58
C CYS A 130 -9.43 -6.98 13.76
N THR A 131 -8.40 -7.18 12.95
CA THR A 131 -7.28 -6.25 12.79
C THR A 131 -7.42 -5.53 11.46
N LEU A 132 -7.05 -4.25 11.45
CA LEU A 132 -6.90 -3.52 10.20
C LEU A 132 -5.79 -4.20 9.41
N PRO A 133 -6.02 -4.44 8.11
CA PRO A 133 -5.00 -5.04 7.28
C PRO A 133 -3.79 -4.12 7.18
N THR A 134 -2.63 -4.73 7.02
CA THR A 134 -1.38 -4.01 6.90
C THR A 134 -0.51 -4.63 5.83
N CYS A 135 -0.01 -3.78 4.95
CA CYS A 135 1.03 -4.16 4.01
C CYS A 135 2.12 -5.06 4.61
N GLY A 136 2.29 -6.23 3.99
CA GLY A 136 3.23 -7.26 4.40
C GLY A 136 2.67 -8.27 5.39
N ASP A 137 1.35 -8.40 5.49
CA ASP A 137 0.69 -9.38 6.37
C ASP A 137 0.34 -10.70 5.67
N GLY A 138 0.58 -10.77 4.35
CA GLY A 138 0.34 -11.93 3.52
C GLY A 138 -1.06 -11.97 2.91
N VAL A 139 -1.85 -10.90 3.07
CA VAL A 139 -3.22 -10.79 2.56
C VAL A 139 -3.36 -9.54 1.70
N LEU A 140 -3.39 -9.73 0.38
CA LEU A 140 -3.64 -8.67 -0.58
C LEU A 140 -5.03 -8.03 -0.36
N GLN A 141 -5.05 -6.75 0.00
CA GLN A 141 -6.28 -5.98 0.22
C GLN A 141 -6.78 -5.23 -1.02
N ASP A 142 -8.05 -4.81 -0.96
CA ASP A 142 -8.56 -3.76 -1.84
C ASP A 142 -7.79 -2.44 -1.62
N GLY A 143 -6.95 -2.07 -2.60
CA GLY A 143 -6.14 -0.86 -2.59
C GLY A 143 -4.64 -1.10 -2.38
N GLU A 144 -4.22 -2.34 -2.19
CA GLU A 144 -2.82 -2.78 -2.30
C GLU A 144 -2.62 -3.39 -3.70
N ASP A 145 -1.55 -2.99 -4.38
CA ASP A 145 -1.22 -3.58 -5.69
C ASP A 145 -0.47 -4.92 -5.52
N CYS A 146 0.20 -5.10 -4.39
CA CYS A 146 0.90 -6.32 -4.00
C CYS A 146 0.89 -6.51 -2.47
N ASP A 147 1.09 -7.74 -2.00
CA ASP A 147 1.49 -8.07 -0.62
C ASP A 147 2.31 -9.37 -0.66
N ASP A 148 3.55 -9.31 -0.19
CA ASP A 148 4.49 -10.44 -0.24
C ASP A 148 4.74 -11.08 1.15
N GLY A 149 3.93 -10.69 2.14
CA GLY A 149 3.99 -11.19 3.50
C GLY A 149 5.16 -10.67 4.33
N ASN A 150 5.81 -9.59 3.89
CA ASN A 150 6.89 -8.97 4.65
C ASN A 150 6.96 -7.43 4.47
N ARG A 151 7.84 -6.75 5.24
CA ARG A 151 7.93 -5.28 5.27
C ARG A 151 9.21 -4.74 4.63
N ALA A 152 9.95 -5.60 3.93
CA ALA A 152 11.04 -5.18 3.10
C ALA A 152 10.49 -4.37 1.93
N THR A 153 11.36 -3.55 1.35
CA THR A 153 11.01 -2.62 0.26
C THR A 153 12.06 -2.73 -0.84
N ASP A 154 12.83 -3.80 -0.84
CA ASP A 154 13.90 -4.13 -1.77
C ASP A 154 13.65 -5.50 -2.42
N ASP A 155 12.39 -5.93 -2.44
CA ASP A 155 11.87 -7.14 -3.05
C ASP A 155 10.69 -6.84 -3.98
N ASP A 156 9.88 -7.84 -4.31
CA ASP A 156 8.87 -7.72 -5.35
C ASP A 156 7.68 -6.81 -4.96
N CYS A 157 7.64 -6.28 -3.73
CA CYS A 157 6.54 -5.44 -3.24
C CYS A 157 7.01 -4.25 -2.38
N THR A 158 7.09 -3.06 -2.98
CA THR A 158 7.59 -1.86 -2.32
C THR A 158 6.45 -1.07 -1.71
N VAL A 159 6.23 -1.25 -0.40
CA VAL A 159 5.19 -0.53 0.36
C VAL A 159 3.78 -0.75 -0.23
N CYS A 160 3.51 -1.99 -0.68
CA CYS A 160 2.24 -2.38 -1.30
C CYS A 160 1.92 -1.69 -2.63
N GLU A 161 2.94 -1.11 -3.24
CA GLU A 161 2.98 -0.79 -4.65
C GLU A 161 3.86 -1.82 -5.36
N GLU A 162 3.48 -2.18 -6.59
CA GLU A 162 4.26 -3.13 -7.40
C GLU A 162 5.66 -2.54 -7.65
N ALA A 163 6.70 -3.33 -7.37
CA ALA A 163 8.07 -2.94 -7.64
C ALA A 163 8.25 -2.62 -9.13
N TYR A 164 8.87 -1.49 -9.44
CA TYR A 164 9.15 -1.08 -10.81
C TYR A 164 10.53 -0.44 -10.92
N CYS A 165 11.11 -0.55 -12.12
CA CYS A 165 12.39 0.03 -12.43
C CYS A 165 12.32 1.55 -12.43
N GLY A 166 13.25 2.21 -11.75
CA GLY A 166 13.34 3.66 -11.64
C GLY A 166 12.68 4.23 -10.38
N ASP A 167 12.32 3.40 -9.40
CA ASP A 167 11.67 3.83 -8.16
C ASP A 167 12.66 4.21 -7.04
N GLY A 168 13.96 3.98 -7.27
CA GLY A 168 15.05 4.27 -6.36
C GLY A 168 15.51 3.07 -5.52
N PHE A 169 14.91 1.90 -5.70
CA PHE A 169 15.22 0.67 -4.98
C PHE A 169 15.60 -0.44 -5.95
N VAL A 170 16.74 -1.09 -5.71
CA VAL A 170 17.15 -2.26 -6.50
C VAL A 170 16.44 -3.50 -5.95
N HIS A 171 15.45 -4.00 -6.69
CA HIS A 171 14.69 -5.19 -6.34
C HIS A 171 15.40 -6.50 -6.74
N ALA A 172 14.90 -7.63 -6.26
CA ALA A 172 15.53 -8.95 -6.46
C ALA A 172 15.72 -9.36 -7.94
N ASN A 173 14.90 -8.83 -8.85
CA ASN A 173 14.94 -9.13 -10.28
C ASN A 173 15.58 -8.02 -11.14
N GLU A 174 16.16 -7.01 -10.51
CA GLU A 174 16.75 -5.85 -11.18
C GLU A 174 18.28 -5.89 -11.09
N ALA A 175 18.97 -5.51 -12.17
CA ALA A 175 20.43 -5.46 -12.17
C ALA A 175 20.96 -4.12 -11.63
N CYS A 176 20.15 -3.07 -11.73
CA CYS A 176 20.38 -1.71 -11.25
C CYS A 176 19.04 -1.01 -11.03
N ASP A 177 19.09 0.14 -10.37
CA ASP A 177 18.02 1.14 -10.30
C ASP A 177 18.72 2.47 -9.96
N ASP A 178 18.46 3.53 -10.73
CA ASP A 178 19.00 4.87 -10.49
C ASP A 178 17.92 5.92 -10.16
N GLY A 179 16.69 5.47 -9.88
CA GLY A 179 15.58 6.29 -9.47
C GLY A 179 14.93 7.12 -10.58
N ASN A 180 15.11 6.72 -11.84
CA ASN A 180 14.43 7.35 -12.96
C ASN A 180 14.23 6.41 -14.18
N ASP A 181 13.46 6.86 -15.19
CA ASP A 181 13.12 6.08 -16.40
C ASP A 181 13.94 6.50 -17.65
N LEU A 182 15.13 7.09 -17.49
CA LEU A 182 15.95 7.52 -18.63
C LEU A 182 16.85 6.37 -19.09
N ASP A 183 16.81 6.04 -20.38
CA ASP A 183 17.69 5.00 -20.94
C ASP A 183 19.11 5.53 -21.28
N GLU A 184 19.50 6.69 -20.78
CA GLU A 184 20.67 7.46 -21.23
C GLU A 184 21.65 7.76 -20.07
N ASP A 185 21.50 7.08 -18.94
CA ASP A 185 22.31 7.20 -17.72
C ASP A 185 22.68 5.80 -17.13
N ASP A 186 22.74 5.64 -15.80
CA ASP A 186 23.38 4.48 -15.18
C ASP A 186 22.55 3.19 -15.32
N CYS A 187 21.22 3.32 -15.38
CA CYS A 187 20.29 2.19 -15.47
C CYS A 187 19.20 2.42 -16.52
N LEU A 188 18.96 1.43 -17.39
CA LEU A 188 17.88 1.52 -18.38
C LEU A 188 16.52 1.34 -17.70
N SER A 189 15.46 1.83 -18.34
CA SER A 189 14.06 1.67 -17.91
C SER A 189 13.57 0.21 -17.84
N ASP A 190 14.36 -0.74 -18.34
CA ASP A 190 14.14 -2.18 -18.22
C ASP A 190 15.05 -2.86 -17.17
N CYS A 191 15.70 -2.06 -16.32
CA CYS A 191 16.54 -2.46 -15.20
C CYS A 191 17.75 -3.30 -15.59
N ASN A 192 18.23 -3.09 -16.82
CA ASN A 192 19.54 -3.52 -17.26
C ASN A 192 20.56 -2.41 -17.06
N VAL A 193 21.78 -2.81 -16.70
CA VAL A 193 22.89 -1.88 -16.57
C VAL A 193 23.27 -1.34 -17.94
N ALA A 194 23.43 -0.01 -18.04
CA ALA A 194 23.99 0.66 -19.19
C ALA A 194 25.27 -0.01 -19.70
N SER A 195 25.34 -0.24 -21.00
CA SER A 195 26.36 -1.10 -21.60
C SER A 195 27.10 -0.41 -22.72
N CYS A 196 28.40 -0.27 -22.55
CA CYS A 196 29.33 0.19 -23.57
C CYS A 196 29.24 -0.63 -24.86
N GLY A 197 29.05 0.06 -25.99
CA GLY A 197 28.95 -0.50 -27.33
C GLY A 197 27.52 -0.81 -27.79
N ASP A 198 26.50 -0.31 -27.10
CA ASP A 198 25.08 -0.48 -27.45
C ASP A 198 24.55 0.61 -28.42
N GLY A 199 25.37 1.63 -28.67
CA GLY A 199 25.09 2.74 -29.59
C GLY A 199 24.46 3.97 -28.93
N VAL A 200 24.31 3.99 -27.60
CA VAL A 200 23.82 5.11 -26.79
C VAL A 200 24.96 5.58 -25.89
N VAL A 201 25.13 6.89 -25.72
CA VAL A 201 26.13 7.40 -24.77
C VAL A 201 25.45 7.58 -23.42
N HIS A 202 25.78 6.71 -22.47
CA HIS A 202 25.21 6.72 -21.12
C HIS A 202 25.94 7.74 -20.22
N THR A 203 25.22 8.78 -19.81
CA THR A 203 25.75 9.93 -19.08
C THR A 203 26.24 9.52 -17.70
N GLY A 204 27.54 9.69 -17.43
CA GLY A 204 28.14 9.35 -16.14
C GLY A 204 28.71 7.93 -16.07
N VAL A 205 28.27 7.04 -16.96
CA VAL A 205 28.82 5.69 -17.15
C VAL A 205 30.02 5.73 -18.09
N GLU A 206 29.90 6.45 -19.21
CA GLU A 206 30.89 6.46 -20.27
C GLU A 206 31.09 7.82 -20.94
N ASP A 207 32.24 8.01 -21.60
CA ASP A 207 32.55 9.25 -22.33
C ASP A 207 32.05 9.23 -23.79
N CYS A 208 31.81 8.04 -24.33
CA CYS A 208 31.41 7.75 -25.71
C CYS A 208 30.96 6.28 -25.83
N ASP A 209 30.23 5.93 -26.88
CA ASP A 209 29.84 4.55 -27.19
C ASP A 209 30.15 4.24 -28.66
N GLY A 210 31.18 3.42 -28.91
CA GLY A 210 31.55 3.04 -30.27
C GLY A 210 31.80 4.25 -31.19
N ASP A 211 30.90 4.49 -32.15
CA ASP A 211 30.96 5.65 -33.05
C ASP A 211 30.19 6.89 -32.50
N ALA A 212 29.38 6.70 -31.46
CA ALA A 212 28.64 7.76 -30.78
C ALA A 212 29.57 8.50 -29.81
N LEU A 213 30.07 9.66 -30.26
CA LEU A 213 31.01 10.47 -29.48
C LEU A 213 30.34 11.52 -28.58
N GLY A 214 29.01 11.53 -28.43
CA GLY A 214 28.32 12.50 -27.57
C GLY A 214 28.61 13.97 -27.92
N GLU A 215 28.65 14.30 -29.22
CA GLU A 215 29.04 15.61 -29.77
C GLU A 215 30.48 16.06 -29.47
N GLN A 216 31.31 15.18 -28.91
CA GLN A 216 32.71 15.47 -28.60
C GLN A 216 33.57 15.49 -29.87
N THR A 217 34.54 16.39 -29.89
CA THR A 217 35.57 16.47 -30.95
C THR A 217 36.92 16.80 -30.33
N CYS A 218 38.02 16.44 -31.01
CA CYS A 218 39.36 16.83 -30.57
C CYS A 218 39.47 18.34 -30.28
N ARG A 219 38.93 19.18 -31.19
CA ARG A 219 38.89 20.64 -31.02
C ARG A 219 38.03 21.05 -29.83
N GLY A 220 36.89 20.41 -29.60
CA GLY A 220 36.02 20.66 -28.44
C GLY A 220 36.71 20.40 -27.11
N ARG A 221 37.66 19.46 -27.07
CA ARG A 221 38.49 19.16 -25.90
C ARG A 221 39.83 19.91 -25.87
N GLY A 222 40.02 20.90 -26.73
CA GLY A 222 41.22 21.75 -26.76
C GLY A 222 42.47 21.08 -27.35
N LEU A 223 42.30 19.97 -28.05
CA LEU A 223 43.36 19.27 -28.77
C LEU A 223 43.45 19.77 -30.24
N PRO A 224 44.55 19.50 -30.95
CA PRO A 224 44.63 19.73 -32.40
C PRO A 224 43.47 19.05 -33.13
N ASP A 225 43.17 19.49 -34.37
CA ASP A 225 42.23 18.77 -35.23
C ASP A 225 42.63 17.29 -35.36
N GLY A 226 41.74 16.41 -35.81
CA GLY A 226 42.08 14.99 -35.96
C GLY A 226 40.85 14.12 -35.87
N GLU A 227 41.08 12.81 -35.76
CA GLU A 227 40.02 11.83 -35.57
C GLU A 227 39.92 11.49 -34.09
N LEU A 228 38.73 11.66 -33.52
CA LEU A 228 38.43 11.25 -32.16
C LEU A 228 37.74 9.89 -32.26
N ALA A 229 38.22 8.91 -31.51
CA ALA A 229 37.66 7.57 -31.50
C ALA A 229 37.21 7.21 -30.08
N CYS A 230 36.32 6.23 -29.98
CA CYS A 230 35.98 5.61 -28.71
C CYS A 230 36.73 4.28 -28.55
N THR A 231 37.29 4.03 -27.37
CA THR A 231 37.88 2.72 -27.07
C THR A 231 36.80 1.67 -26.78
N ALA A 232 37.18 0.40 -26.77
CA ALA A 232 36.30 -0.69 -26.32
C ALA A 232 35.98 -0.64 -24.81
N GLU A 233 36.60 0.27 -24.06
CA GLU A 233 36.32 0.56 -22.66
C GLU A 233 35.53 1.87 -22.52
N CYS A 234 34.89 2.30 -23.63
CA CYS A 234 34.06 3.50 -23.75
C CYS A 234 34.66 4.78 -23.16
N SER A 235 35.98 4.88 -23.36
CA SER A 235 36.78 6.06 -23.07
C SER A 235 37.19 6.73 -24.37
N LEU A 236 37.24 8.05 -24.39
CA LEU A 236 37.67 8.79 -25.59
C LEU A 236 39.17 8.58 -25.85
N ASP A 237 39.51 8.02 -27.01
CA ASP A 237 40.86 7.91 -27.51
C ASP A 237 41.26 9.19 -28.25
N THR A 238 42.19 9.92 -27.65
CA THR A 238 42.72 11.18 -28.17
C THR A 238 44.04 11.03 -28.92
N SER A 239 44.54 9.79 -29.07
CA SER A 239 45.82 9.51 -29.73
C SER A 239 45.88 10.01 -31.18
N MET A 240 44.74 10.06 -31.87
CA MET A 240 44.63 10.53 -33.26
C MET A 240 44.19 12.01 -33.40
N CYS A 241 44.18 12.78 -32.31
CA CYS A 241 43.96 14.23 -32.32
C CYS A 241 45.23 15.02 -32.72
N CYS A 242 45.78 14.76 -33.91
CA CYS A 242 47.13 15.19 -34.35
C CYS A 242 47.19 15.95 -35.70
N ALA A 243 46.05 16.43 -36.20
CA ALA A 243 45.89 17.37 -37.32
C ALA A 243 46.66 17.03 -38.60
N GLY A 244 46.71 15.74 -38.95
CA GLY A 244 47.40 15.27 -40.16
C GLY A 244 48.94 15.35 -40.07
N GLU A 245 49.51 15.43 -38.86
CA GLU A 245 50.93 15.14 -38.65
C GLU A 245 51.18 13.63 -38.79
N PRO A 246 52.27 13.21 -39.47
CA PRO A 246 52.54 11.79 -39.75
C PRO A 246 53.16 11.00 -38.58
N ASP A 247 53.27 11.60 -37.38
CA ASP A 247 53.91 11.01 -36.18
C ASP A 247 52.94 10.97 -34.98
N CYS A 248 51.67 10.80 -35.29
CA CYS A 248 50.79 9.88 -34.59
C CYS A 248 50.89 8.52 -35.32
#